data_AF-U4UY07-F1
#
_entry.id   AF-U4UY07-F1
#
_cell.length_a   1.000
_cell.length_b   1.000
_cell.length_c   1.000
_cell.angle_alpha   90.00
_cell.angle_beta   90.00
_cell.angle_gamma   90.00
#
_symmetry.space_group_name_H-M   'P 1'
#
loop_
_entity.id
_entity.type
_entity.pdbx_description
1 polymer ?
#
loop_
_entity_poly.entity_id
_entity_poly.type
_entity_poly.pdbx_seq_one_letter_code
_entity_poly.pdbx_strand_id
1 'polypeptide(L)'
;MGAFSPSMFLEGFIHVGAGTKNPKIILDSNEFTINTRQGSRTRWRCTQYFKCKCAATLVTYGRVVNVNRFHNHPPMNPKLSEHYLVQAVTIVRTGKH
;
A
#
# COMPACT_ATOMS: atom_id res chain seq x y z
N MET A 1 29.10 14.39 -11.79
CA MET A 1 28.59 14.30 -10.40
C MET A 1 27.09 14.08 -10.47
N GLY A 2 26.64 12.82 -10.45
CA GLY A 2 25.23 12.47 -10.63
C GLY A 2 24.50 12.61 -9.29
N ALA A 3 23.45 13.44 -9.27
CA ALA A 3 22.58 13.59 -8.12
C ALA A 3 21.87 12.26 -7.83
N PHE A 4 22.18 11.65 -6.69
CA PHE A 4 21.34 10.60 -6.13
C PHE A 4 20.01 11.24 -5.75
N SER A 5 18.95 10.93 -6.49
CA SER A 5 17.58 11.21 -6.04
C SER A 5 17.34 10.32 -4.81
N PRO A 6 17.22 10.87 -3.60
CA PRO A 6 16.99 10.03 -2.44
C PRO A 6 15.57 9.50 -2.57
N SER A 7 15.42 8.18 -2.75
CA SER A 7 14.14 7.55 -2.42
C SER A 7 13.86 7.89 -0.97
N MET A 8 12.89 8.77 -0.72
CA MET A 8 12.56 9.20 0.62
C MET A 8 12.04 7.99 1.39
N PHE A 9 12.87 7.46 2.28
CA PHE A 9 12.49 6.46 3.25
C PHE A 9 11.77 7.19 4.37
N LEU A 10 10.48 6.93 4.53
CA LEU A 10 9.67 7.50 5.59
C LEU A 10 9.22 6.38 6.49
N GLU A 11 9.52 6.49 7.78
CA GLU A 11 8.87 5.66 8.78
C GLU A 11 7.38 6.05 8.82
N GLY A 12 6.52 5.04 8.77
CA GLY A 12 5.08 5.24 8.74
C GLY A 12 4.33 4.00 9.19
N PHE A 13 3.02 4.04 9.02
CA PHE A 13 2.14 2.99 9.49
C PHE A 13 1.27 2.45 8.36
N ILE A 14 1.08 1.14 8.38
CA ILE A 14 -0.03 0.49 7.68
C ILE A 14 -0.99 -0.10 8.69
N HIS A 15 -2.24 -0.24 8.26
CA HIS A 15 -3.28 -0.89 9.05
C HIS A 15 -3.60 -2.22 8.38
N VAL A 16 -3.45 -3.33 9.11
CA VAL A 16 -3.71 -4.68 8.61
C VAL A 16 -4.99 -5.20 9.25
N GLY A 17 -5.95 -5.61 8.42
CA GLY A 17 -7.26 -6.09 8.88
C GLY A 17 -7.65 -7.40 8.22
N ALA A 18 -8.60 -8.09 8.85
CA ALA A 18 -9.21 -9.28 8.26
C ALA A 18 -9.99 -8.90 6.99
N GLY A 19 -9.87 -9.73 5.96
CA GLY A 19 -10.77 -9.70 4.80
C GLY A 19 -11.46 -11.05 4.63
N THR A 20 -12.39 -11.13 3.70
CA THR A 20 -13.24 -12.32 3.51
C THR A 20 -12.47 -13.58 3.13
N LYS A 21 -11.39 -13.45 2.35
CA LYS A 21 -10.53 -14.57 1.93
C LYS A 21 -9.06 -14.37 2.31
N ASN A 22 -8.61 -13.14 2.23
CA ASN A 22 -7.24 -12.72 2.47
C ASN A 22 -7.27 -11.45 3.33
N PRO A 23 -6.21 -11.17 4.10
CA PRO A 23 -6.10 -9.91 4.81
C PRO A 23 -6.12 -8.74 3.82
N LYS A 24 -6.47 -7.58 4.36
CA LYS A 24 -6.49 -6.29 3.69
C LYS A 24 -5.50 -5.37 4.37
N ILE A 25 -4.98 -4.40 3.62
CA ILE A 25 -4.20 -3.33 4.21
C ILE A 25 -4.75 -1.97 3.84
N ILE A 26 -4.58 -1.00 4.74
CA ILE A 26 -4.83 0.40 4.48
C ILE A 26 -3.52 1.16 4.61
N LEU A 27 -3.25 2.00 3.60
CA LEU A 27 -2.16 2.96 3.56
C LEU A 27 -2.74 4.28 3.01
N ASP A 28 -2.44 5.41 3.65
CA ASP A 28 -2.96 6.73 3.28
C ASP A 28 -4.48 6.76 3.07
N SER A 29 -5.25 6.11 3.96
CA SER A 29 -6.72 6.00 3.87
C SER A 29 -7.25 5.30 2.60
N ASN A 30 -6.39 4.56 1.90
CA ASN A 30 -6.73 3.73 0.75
C ASN A 30 -6.60 2.26 1.07
N GLU A 31 -7.61 1.47 0.70
CA GLU A 31 -7.63 0.03 0.95
C GLU A 31 -7.04 -0.75 -0.22
N PHE A 32 -6.24 -1.77 0.11
CA PHE A 32 -5.62 -2.68 -0.84
C PHE A 32 -5.94 -4.13 -0.47
N THR A 33 -6.14 -4.93 -1.51
CA THR A 33 -6.28 -6.38 -1.42
C THR A 33 -5.11 -7.07 -2.11
N ILE A 34 -4.83 -8.31 -1.70
CA ILE A 34 -3.76 -9.10 -2.30
C ILE A 34 -4.06 -9.35 -3.78
N ASN A 35 -3.11 -8.99 -4.63
CA ASN A 35 -3.12 -9.33 -6.05
C ASN A 35 -2.34 -10.62 -6.31
N THR A 36 -1.12 -10.71 -5.80
CA THR A 36 -0.28 -11.91 -5.89
C THR A 36 0.66 -12.04 -4.69
N ARG A 37 1.08 -13.26 -4.37
CA ARG A 37 2.12 -13.58 -3.38
C ARG A 37 3.24 -14.34 -4.08
N GLN A 38 4.49 -13.96 -3.86
CA GLN A 38 5.65 -14.64 -4.43
C GLN A 38 6.81 -14.60 -3.42
N GLY A 39 7.14 -15.76 -2.84
CA GLY A 39 8.14 -15.85 -1.78
C GLY A 39 7.82 -14.93 -0.60
N SER A 40 8.76 -14.05 -0.24
CA SER A 40 8.60 -13.07 0.84
C SER A 40 7.90 -11.77 0.41
N ARG A 41 7.48 -11.66 -0.86
CA ARG A 41 6.86 -10.45 -1.41
C ARG A 41 5.37 -10.66 -1.62
N THR A 42 4.57 -9.70 -1.17
CA THR A 42 3.14 -9.63 -1.50
C THR A 42 2.89 -8.38 -2.33
N ARG A 43 2.29 -8.54 -3.52
CA ARG A 43 1.80 -7.44 -4.33
C ARG A 43 0.34 -7.21 -4.00
N TRP A 44 -0.01 -5.95 -3.76
CA TRP A 44 -1.35 -5.53 -3.42
C TRP A 44 -1.87 -4.53 -4.45
N ARG A 45 -3.19 -4.54 -4.64
CA ARG A 45 -3.90 -3.68 -5.60
C ARG A 45 -5.01 -2.94 -4.88
N CYS A 46 -5.18 -1.68 -5.24
CA CYS A 46 -6.26 -0.86 -4.72
C CYS A 46 -7.62 -1.52 -4.97
N THR A 47 -8.52 -1.47 -3.98
CA THR A 47 -9.88 -2.03 -4.09
C THR A 47 -10.73 -1.29 -5.12
N GLN A 48 -10.37 -0.05 -5.47
CA GLN A 48 -11.08 0.75 -6.47
C GLN A 48 -10.71 0.41 -7.92
N TYR A 49 -9.80 -0.54 -8.15
CA TYR A 49 -9.41 -0.97 -9.50
C TYR A 49 -10.61 -1.31 -10.40
N PHE A 50 -11.58 -2.06 -9.89
CA PHE A 50 -12.75 -2.46 -10.69
C PHE A 50 -13.80 -1.35 -10.86
N LYS A 51 -13.80 -0.33 -9.98
CA LYS A 51 -14.77 0.78 -10.01
C LYS A 51 -14.29 1.96 -10.86
N CYS A 52 -13.04 2.38 -10.71
CA CYS A 52 -12.49 3.56 -11.40
C CYS A 52 -11.15 3.31 -12.12
N LYS A 53 -10.80 2.04 -12.37
CA LYS A 53 -9.53 1.66 -13.04
C LYS A 53 -8.28 2.18 -12.33
N CYS A 54 -8.36 2.37 -11.02
CA CYS A 54 -7.22 2.79 -10.20
C CYS A 54 -6.06 1.80 -10.31
N ALA A 55 -4.93 2.25 -10.85
CA ALA A 55 -3.75 1.41 -11.03
C ALA A 55 -2.81 1.40 -9.81
N ALA A 56 -3.19 2.04 -8.70
CA ALA A 56 -2.40 2.07 -7.48
C ALA A 56 -2.09 0.64 -6.99
N THR A 57 -0.80 0.36 -6.83
CA THR A 57 -0.30 -0.91 -6.31
C THR A 57 0.85 -0.66 -5.35
N LEU A 58 1.03 -1.61 -4.44
CA LEU A 58 2.16 -1.63 -3.52
C LEU A 58 2.72 -3.03 -3.41
N VAL A 59 3.96 -3.13 -2.94
CA VAL A 59 4.62 -4.40 -2.64
C VAL A 59 5.12 -4.36 -1.21
N THR A 60 4.77 -5.35 -0.42
CA THR A 60 5.26 -5.51 0.96
C THR A 60 6.27 -6.64 1.05
N TYR A 61 7.31 -6.45 1.84
CA TYR A 61 8.32 -7.45 2.17
C TYR A 61 9.06 -7.06 3.45
N GLY A 62 9.28 -7.99 4.38
CA GLY A 62 9.81 -7.66 5.71
C GLY A 62 8.93 -6.60 6.40
N ARG A 63 9.55 -5.47 6.80
CA ARG A 63 8.86 -4.27 7.31
C ARG A 63 8.84 -3.11 6.30
N VAL A 64 8.93 -3.41 5.01
CA VAL A 64 8.98 -2.40 3.94
C VAL A 64 7.69 -2.43 3.11
N VAL A 65 7.19 -1.24 2.78
CA VAL A 65 6.08 -1.03 1.86
C VAL A 65 6.56 -0.16 0.70
N ASN A 66 6.68 -0.75 -0.49
CA ASN A 66 7.03 -0.02 -1.70
C ASN A 66 5.75 0.37 -2.47
N VAL A 67 5.50 1.68 -2.59
CA VAL A 67 4.38 2.26 -3.34
C VAL A 67 4.82 2.49 -4.78
N ASN A 68 4.10 1.88 -5.74
CA ASN A 68 4.51 1.86 -7.15
C ASN A 68 3.73 2.83 -8.05
N ARG A 69 2.45 3.10 -7.75
CA ARG A 69 1.55 3.89 -8.59
C ARG A 69 0.60 4.71 -7.73
N PHE A 70 0.24 5.91 -8.20
CA PHE A 70 -0.67 6.82 -7.51
C PHE A 70 -2.15 6.46 -7.69
N HIS A 71 -2.97 6.94 -6.77
CA HIS A 71 -4.43 6.84 -6.86
C HIS A 71 -4.99 7.87 -7.85
N ASN A 72 -6.04 7.49 -8.58
CA ASN A 72 -6.80 8.38 -9.47
C ASN A 72 -8.19 8.72 -8.90
N HIS A 73 -8.36 8.54 -7.59
CA HIS A 73 -9.60 8.77 -6.86
C HIS A 73 -9.27 9.33 -5.48
N PRO A 74 -10.21 10.03 -4.83
CA PRO A 74 -10.04 10.45 -3.44
C PRO A 74 -9.95 9.23 -2.50
N PRO A 75 -9.32 9.36 -1.33
CA PRO A 75 -9.26 8.30 -0.34
C PRO A 75 -10.66 7.83 0.06
N MET A 76 -10.92 6.53 -0.05
CA MET A 76 -12.28 5.99 0.08
C MET A 76 -12.53 5.25 1.39
N ASN A 77 -11.50 5.05 2.22
CA ASN A 77 -11.65 4.44 3.53
C ASN A 77 -11.12 5.34 4.65
N PRO A 78 -11.85 6.42 4.99
CA PRO A 78 -11.46 7.32 6.07
C PRO A 78 -11.71 6.72 7.46
N LYS A 79 -12.48 5.62 7.56
CA LYS A 79 -12.80 4.97 8.84
C LYS A 79 -11.86 3.79 9.04
N LEU A 80 -10.71 4.06 9.66
CA LEU A 80 -9.90 3.02 10.30
C LEU A 80 -10.76 2.41 11.41
N SER A 81 -11.48 1.31 11.13
CA SER A 81 -12.24 0.64 12.18
C SER A 81 -11.28 0.08 13.22
N GLU A 82 -11.72 0.03 14.48
CA GLU A 82 -10.96 -0.50 15.64
C GLU A 82 -10.34 -1.89 15.41
N HIS A 83 -10.79 -2.62 14.38
CA HIS A 83 -10.38 -3.98 14.06
C HIS A 83 -9.12 -4.09 13.18
N TYR A 84 -8.51 -2.96 12.79
CA TYR A 84 -7.24 -3.00 12.07
C TYR A 84 -6.05 -2.87 13.03
N LEU A 85 -5.10 -3.79 12.90
CA LEU A 85 -3.83 -3.74 13.62
C LEU A 85 -2.89 -2.74 12.95
N VAL A 86 -2.30 -1.85 13.74
CA VAL A 86 -1.30 -0.89 13.28
C VAL A 86 0.07 -1.57 13.23
N GLN A 87 0.78 -1.41 12.11
CA GLN A 87 2.15 -1.89 11.95
C GLN A 87 3.06 -0.76 11.47
N ALA A 88 4.13 -0.50 12.24
CA ALA A 88 5.20 0.39 11.85
C ALA A 88 6.06 -0.24 10.73
N VAL A 89 6.28 0.53 9.66
CA VAL A 89 6.97 0.09 8.45
C VAL A 89 7.77 1.23 7.83
N THR A 90 8.79 0.86 7.07
CA THR A 90 9.48 1.79 6.17
C THR A 90 8.71 1.89 4.86
N ILE A 91 8.20 3.08 4.54
CA ILE A 91 7.47 3.35 3.30
C ILE A 91 8.46 3.92 2.27
N VAL A 92 8.53 3.26 1.12
CA VAL A 92 9.33 3.70 -0.03
C VAL A 92 8.37 4.13 -1.13
N ARG A 93 8.34 5.42 -1.47
CA ARG A 93 7.56 5.94 -2.59
C ARG A 93 8.49 6.13 -3.78
N THR A 94 8.53 5.15 -4.67
CA THR A 94 9.27 5.33 -5.92
C THR A 94 8.44 6.20 -6.85
N GLY A 95 8.83 7.46 -7.02
CA GLY A 95 8.17 8.39 -7.95
C GLY A 95 8.29 7.87 -9.38
N LYS A 96 7.30 7.10 -9.82
CA LYS A 96 7.08 6.80 -11.23
C LYS A 96 5.63 7.15 -11.52
N HIS A 97 5.47 8.30 -12.18
CA HIS A 97 4.22 8.74 -12.79
C HIS A 97 3.76 7.74 -13.85
#